data_AF-A0A537B5B0-F1
#
_entry.id   AF-A0A537B5B0-F1
#
_cell.length_a   1.000
_cell.length_b   1.000
_cell.length_c   1.000
_cell.angle_alpha   90.00
_cell.angle_beta   90.00
_cell.angle_gamma   90.00
#
_symmetry.space_group_name_H-M   'P 1'
#
loop_
_entity.id
_entity.type
_entity.pdbx_description
1 polymer ?
#
loop_
_entity_poly.entity_id
_entity_poly.type
_entity_poly.pdbx_seq_one_letter_code
_entity_poly.pdbx_strand_id
1 'polypeptide(L)'
;MTILVTGGAGFIGSNFVLDWFAQGAGPVINLDKLTYAGNPANLRALKDNPEHVFVHGDICDRELVRRLLERHTPRALVHFAAESHVDRSIHGPAEFVQTNILGTFALLEETRVWLEKQEHFQREDFRFLHVSTDEVF
;
A
#
# COMPACT_ATOMS: atom_id res chain seq x y z
N MET A 1 -16.31 2.55 3.23
CA MET A 1 -15.25 3.46 3.74
C MET A 1 -13.94 3.07 3.06
N THR A 2 -13.17 4.04 2.60
CA THR A 2 -12.00 3.83 1.75
C THR A 2 -10.82 3.20 2.49
N ILE A 3 -10.09 2.29 1.83
CA ILE A 3 -8.78 1.81 2.31
C ILE A 3 -7.65 2.27 1.38
N LEU A 4 -6.45 2.45 1.94
CA LEU A 4 -5.22 2.66 1.18
C LEU A 4 -4.47 1.33 1.10
N VAL A 5 -4.22 0.83 -0.11
CA VAL A 5 -3.44 -0.38 -0.36
C VAL A 5 -2.14 0.04 -1.03
N THR A 6 -1.01 -0.49 -0.56
CA THR A 6 0.28 -0.32 -1.25
C THR A 6 0.71 -1.64 -1.88
N GLY A 7 1.31 -1.61 -3.07
CA GLY A 7 1.76 -2.81 -3.78
C GLY A 7 0.63 -3.61 -4.42
N GLY A 8 -0.52 -2.96 -4.67
CA GLY A 8 -1.74 -3.62 -5.15
C GLY A 8 -1.68 -4.07 -6.61
N ALA A 9 -0.65 -3.72 -7.39
CA ALA A 9 -0.42 -4.28 -8.73
C ALA A 9 0.51 -5.51 -8.72
N GLY A 10 1.08 -5.88 -7.56
CA GLY A 10 1.84 -7.11 -7.36
C GLY A 10 0.96 -8.37 -7.27
N PHE A 11 1.58 -9.53 -7.06
CA PHE A 11 0.88 -10.83 -7.06
C PHE A 11 -0.18 -10.94 -5.95
N ILE A 12 0.22 -10.86 -4.68
CA ILE A 12 -0.71 -10.97 -3.53
C ILE A 12 -1.61 -9.74 -3.45
N GLY A 13 -1.02 -8.55 -3.60
CA GLY A 13 -1.75 -7.28 -3.50
C GLY A 13 -2.91 -7.17 -4.50
N SER A 14 -2.72 -7.61 -5.74
CA SER A 14 -3.80 -7.55 -6.74
C SER A 14 -4.95 -8.52 -6.44
N ASN A 15 -4.65 -9.72 -5.96
CA ASN A 15 -5.68 -10.66 -5.52
C ASN A 15 -6.48 -10.10 -4.35
N PHE A 16 -5.80 -9.49 -3.36
CA PHE A 16 -6.46 -8.81 -2.25
C PHE A 16 -7.41 -7.70 -2.74
N VAL A 17 -6.95 -6.83 -3.65
CA VAL A 17 -7.77 -5.72 -4.18
C VAL A 17 -8.98 -6.26 -4.96
N LEU A 18 -8.79 -7.27 -5.81
CA LEU A 18 -9.89 -7.88 -6.56
C LEU A 18 -10.93 -8.54 -5.65
N ASP A 19 -10.48 -9.29 -4.65
CA ASP A 19 -11.35 -9.95 -3.67
C ASP A 19 -12.11 -8.93 -2.81
N TRP A 20 -11.44 -7.85 -2.39
CA TRP A 20 -12.06 -6.73 -1.67
C TRP A 20 -13.24 -6.13 -2.44
N PHE A 21 -13.08 -5.91 -3.75
CA PHE A 21 -14.17 -5.45 -4.61
C PHE A 21 -15.24 -6.52 -4.85
N ALA A 22 -14.86 -7.78 -5.03
CA ALA A 22 -15.81 -8.88 -5.20
C ALA A 22 -16.76 -9.04 -3.99
N GLN A 23 -16.28 -8.70 -2.79
CA GLN A 23 -17.06 -8.69 -1.55
C GLN A 23 -17.86 -7.41 -1.33
N GLY A 24 -17.72 -6.39 -2.19
CA GLY A 24 -18.37 -5.10 -2.02
C GLY A 24 -17.88 -4.33 -0.78
N ALA A 25 -16.63 -4.54 -0.36
CA ALA A 25 -16.09 -3.98 0.89
C ALA A 25 -15.79 -2.47 0.80
N GLY A 26 -15.86 -1.90 -0.40
CA GLY A 26 -15.86 -0.46 -0.67
C GLY A 26 -14.60 0.04 -1.38
N PRO A 27 -14.39 1.38 -1.43
CA PRO A 27 -13.37 1.98 -2.28
C PRO A 27 -11.94 1.66 -1.87
N VAL A 28 -11.04 1.62 -2.85
CA VAL A 28 -9.61 1.36 -2.69
C VAL A 28 -8.80 2.45 -3.39
N ILE A 29 -7.88 3.06 -2.65
CA ILE A 29 -6.75 3.82 -3.22
C ILE A 29 -5.58 2.87 -3.29
N ASN A 30 -5.08 2.57 -4.50
CA ASN A 30 -4.00 1.64 -4.72
C ASN A 30 -2.72 2.40 -5.13
N LEU A 31 -1.75 2.48 -4.22
CA LEU A 31 -0.44 3.07 -4.44
C LEU A 31 0.56 1.99 -4.86
N ASP A 32 1.09 2.07 -6.08
CA ASP A 32 2.08 1.11 -6.56
C ASP A 32 3.14 1.83 -7.40
N LYS A 33 4.41 1.42 -7.25
CA LYS A 33 5.55 2.00 -7.99
C LYS A 33 5.68 1.43 -9.40
N LEU A 34 4.99 0.33 -9.71
CA LEU A 34 5.12 -0.42 -10.95
C LEU A 34 6.59 -0.77 -11.23
N THR A 35 7.25 -1.39 -10.25
CA THR A 35 8.55 -2.02 -10.46
C THR A 35 8.41 -3.22 -11.40
N TYR A 36 9.48 -4.00 -11.60
CA TYR A 36 9.41 -5.22 -12.41
C TYR A 36 8.33 -6.22 -11.94
N ALA A 37 7.93 -6.17 -10.66
CA ALA A 37 6.94 -7.06 -10.07
C ALA A 37 5.50 -6.52 -10.16
N GLY A 38 5.33 -5.23 -10.46
CA GLY A 38 4.02 -4.59 -10.58
C GLY A 38 3.46 -4.72 -12.00
N ASN A 39 2.27 -5.29 -12.15
CA ASN A 39 1.62 -5.43 -13.45
C ASN A 39 0.18 -4.88 -13.42
N PRO A 40 -0.09 -3.71 -14.03
CA PRO A 40 -1.43 -3.13 -14.09
C PRO A 40 -2.48 -4.06 -14.72
N ALA A 41 -2.07 -5.00 -15.57
CA ALA A 41 -2.98 -5.96 -16.19
C ALA A 41 -3.64 -6.90 -15.15
N ASN A 42 -3.02 -7.10 -13.98
CA ASN A 42 -3.61 -7.84 -12.87
C ASN A 42 -4.93 -7.19 -12.42
N LEU A 43 -5.05 -5.87 -12.55
CA LEU A 43 -6.21 -5.08 -12.11
C LEU A 43 -7.12 -4.66 -13.27
N ARG A 44 -6.98 -5.27 -14.46
CA ARG A 44 -7.75 -4.89 -15.66
C ARG A 44 -9.27 -4.88 -15.45
N ALA A 45 -9.78 -5.75 -14.56
CA ALA A 45 -11.20 -5.85 -14.24
C ALA A 45 -11.74 -4.58 -13.53
N LEU A 46 -10.84 -3.76 -12.98
CA LEU A 46 -11.17 -2.55 -12.22
C LEU A 46 -10.86 -1.27 -13.01
N LYS A 47 -10.46 -1.36 -14.28
CA LYS A 47 -9.97 -0.21 -15.07
C LYS A 47 -10.94 0.98 -15.08
N ASP A 48 -12.23 0.70 -15.21
CA ASP A 48 -13.28 1.71 -15.29
C ASP A 48 -14.12 1.79 -14.00
N ASN A 49 -13.65 1.18 -12.91
CA ASN A 49 -14.34 1.23 -11.62
C ASN A 49 -14.00 2.55 -10.90
N PRO A 50 -14.98 3.46 -10.68
CA PRO A 50 -14.73 4.74 -10.02
C PRO A 50 -14.33 4.61 -8.54
N GLU A 51 -14.59 3.46 -7.91
CA GLU A 51 -14.20 3.18 -6.52
C GLU A 51 -12.76 2.66 -6.42
N HIS A 52 -12.10 2.35 -7.54
CA HIS A 52 -10.68 1.97 -7.60
C HIS A 52 -9.85 3.12 -8.14
N VAL A 53 -9.10 3.79 -7.26
CA VAL A 53 -8.19 4.87 -7.63
C VAL A 53 -6.77 4.33 -7.65
N PHE A 54 -6.19 4.21 -8.85
CA PHE A 54 -4.79 3.84 -9.01
C PHE A 54 -3.88 5.06 -8.93
N VAL A 55 -2.83 4.98 -8.12
CA VAL A 55 -1.82 6.01 -7.94
C VAL A 55 -0.46 5.39 -8.24
N HIS A 56 0.15 5.82 -9.35
CA HIS A 56 1.52 5.45 -9.66
C HIS A 56 2.48 6.31 -8.83
N GLY A 57 3.21 5.69 -7.91
CA GLY A 57 4.15 6.40 -7.04
C GLY A 57 4.91 5.51 -6.09
N ASP A 58 5.87 6.10 -5.39
CA ASP A 58 6.75 5.40 -4.45
C ASP A 58 6.29 5.61 -3.00
N ILE A 59 6.33 4.55 -2.20
CA ILE A 59 6.08 4.64 -0.76
C ILE A 59 7.17 5.44 -0.02
N CYS A 60 8.36 5.59 -0.61
CA CYS A 60 9.40 6.48 -0.10
C CYS A 60 9.09 7.96 -0.34
N ASP A 61 8.15 8.30 -1.23
CA ASP A 61 7.70 9.69 -1.42
C ASP A 61 6.73 10.07 -0.29
N ARG A 62 7.32 10.58 0.79
CA ARG A 62 6.59 11.03 1.99
C ARG A 62 5.54 12.09 1.66
N GLU A 63 5.81 12.97 0.69
CA GLU A 63 4.87 14.02 0.33
C GLU A 63 3.64 13.43 -0.35
N LEU A 64 3.83 12.46 -1.25
CA LEU A 64 2.75 11.70 -1.86
C LEU A 64 1.93 10.95 -0.83
N VAL A 65 2.58 10.17 0.05
CA VAL A 65 1.89 9.41 1.10
C VAL A 65 1.04 10.33 1.97
N ARG A 66 1.60 11.45 2.43
CA ARG A 66 0.88 12.46 3.21
C ARG A 66 -0.35 13.00 2.46
N ARG A 67 -0.19 13.38 1.18
CA ARG A 67 -1.30 13.87 0.36
C ARG A 67 -2.40 12.83 0.20
N LEU A 68 -2.06 11.55 0.05
CA LEU A 68 -3.04 10.48 -0.07
C LEU A 68 -3.83 10.28 1.24
N LEU A 69 -3.14 10.27 2.38
CA LEU A 69 -3.77 10.18 3.70
C LEU A 69 -4.71 11.36 3.97
N GLU A 70 -4.25 12.60 3.71
CA GLU A 70 -5.02 13.82 3.92
C GLU A 70 -6.23 13.92 2.97
N ARG A 71 -6.06 13.53 1.71
CA ARG A 71 -7.12 13.65 0.70
C ARG A 71 -8.21 12.58 0.85
N HIS A 72 -7.83 11.35 1.15
CA HIS A 72 -8.74 10.20 1.10
C HIS A 72 -9.18 9.70 2.47
N THR A 73 -8.54 10.18 3.55
CA THR A 73 -8.87 9.86 4.94
C THR A 73 -9.21 8.38 5.15
N PRO A 74 -8.31 7.46 4.74
CA PRO A 74 -8.63 6.04 4.70
C PRO A 74 -8.89 5.49 6.11
N ARG A 75 -9.82 4.54 6.23
CA ARG A 75 -10.08 3.86 7.50
C ARG A 75 -9.00 2.84 7.87
N ALA A 76 -8.22 2.41 6.88
CA ALA A 76 -7.13 1.46 7.07
C ALA A 76 -6.08 1.61 5.96
N LEU A 77 -4.84 1.24 6.30
CA LEU A 77 -3.74 1.10 5.36
C LEU A 77 -3.30 -0.38 5.35
N VAL A 78 -3.31 -1.01 4.18
CA VAL A 78 -2.83 -2.38 3.99
C VAL A 78 -1.56 -2.37 3.14
N HIS A 79 -0.46 -2.80 3.74
CA HIS A 79 0.87 -2.65 3.16
C HIS A 79 1.43 -3.96 2.61
N PHE A 80 1.45 -4.09 1.27
CA PHE A 80 2.11 -5.20 0.55
C PHE A 80 3.34 -4.76 -0.26
N ALA A 81 3.54 -3.46 -0.48
CA ALA A 81 4.65 -2.96 -1.31
C ALA A 81 6.02 -3.34 -0.71
N ALA A 82 6.75 -4.22 -1.40
CA ALA A 82 8.07 -4.68 -1.00
C ALA A 82 8.83 -5.24 -2.20
N GLU A 83 10.15 -5.25 -2.10
CA GLU A 83 11.01 -6.16 -2.85
C GLU A 83 11.00 -7.54 -2.18
N SER A 84 10.64 -8.59 -2.94
CA SER A 84 10.29 -9.91 -2.37
C SER A 84 11.13 -11.09 -2.88
N HIS A 85 11.94 -10.92 -3.92
CA HIS A 85 12.72 -12.01 -4.48
C HIS A 85 14.08 -12.19 -3.79
N VAL A 86 14.26 -13.27 -3.04
CA VAL A 86 15.51 -13.57 -2.31
C VAL A 86 16.75 -13.55 -3.23
N ASP A 87 16.70 -14.16 -4.41
CA ASP A 87 17.84 -14.15 -5.34
C ASP A 87 18.28 -12.74 -5.75
N ARG A 88 17.32 -11.82 -5.89
CA ARG A 88 17.62 -10.42 -6.21
C ARG A 88 18.24 -9.69 -5.03
N SER A 89 17.89 -10.05 -3.80
CA SER A 89 18.47 -9.42 -2.61
C SER A 89 19.95 -9.77 -2.45
N ILE A 90 20.36 -10.98 -2.88
CA ILE A 90 21.77 -11.41 -2.87
C ILE A 90 22.62 -10.55 -3.82
N HIS A 91 22.08 -10.25 -5.01
CA HIS A 91 22.81 -9.49 -6.03
C HIS A 91 22.66 -7.96 -5.88
N GLY A 92 21.55 -7.47 -5.32
CA GLY A 92 21.21 -6.06 -5.23
C GLY A 92 20.43 -5.73 -3.96
N PRO A 93 21.05 -5.77 -2.77
CA PRO A 93 20.36 -5.57 -1.49
C PRO A 93 19.90 -4.13 -1.23
N ALA A 94 20.45 -3.15 -1.96
CA ALA A 94 20.15 -1.73 -1.74
C ALA A 94 18.66 -1.41 -1.95
N GLU A 95 18.03 -1.97 -2.99
CA GLU A 95 16.60 -1.79 -3.25
C GLU A 95 15.72 -2.41 -2.14
N PHE A 96 16.14 -3.52 -1.55
CA PHE A 96 15.44 -4.14 -0.43
C PHE A 96 15.50 -3.27 0.82
N VAL A 97 16.65 -2.68 1.14
CA VAL A 97 16.77 -1.72 2.25
C VAL A 97 15.92 -0.48 1.97
N GLN A 98 16.01 0.06 0.76
CA GLN A 98 15.28 1.26 0.38
C GLN A 98 13.76 1.07 0.47
N THR A 99 13.21 0.04 -0.16
CA THR A 99 11.76 -0.17 -0.19
C THR A 99 11.25 -0.80 1.11
N ASN A 100 11.83 -1.90 1.58
CA ASN A 100 11.24 -2.67 2.67
C ASN A 100 11.49 -2.04 4.04
N ILE A 101 12.60 -1.32 4.22
CA ILE A 101 12.93 -0.67 5.50
C ILE A 101 12.57 0.81 5.44
N LEU A 102 13.20 1.58 4.55
CA LEU A 102 12.99 3.03 4.51
C LEU A 102 11.60 3.41 3.99
N GLY A 103 11.05 2.66 3.03
CA GLY A 103 9.68 2.82 2.56
C GLY A 103 8.64 2.51 3.63
N THR A 104 8.79 1.40 4.36
CA THR A 104 7.93 1.08 5.51
C THR A 104 8.02 2.16 6.59
N PHE A 105 9.23 2.62 6.91
CA PHE A 105 9.43 3.71 7.87
C PHE A 105 8.72 5.00 7.44
N ALA A 106 8.84 5.39 6.15
CA ALA A 106 8.15 6.54 5.61
C ALA A 106 6.63 6.41 5.74
N LEU A 107 6.05 5.25 5.40
CA LEU A 107 4.62 4.98 5.56
C LEU A 107 4.16 5.09 7.02
N LEU A 108 4.91 4.49 7.95
CA LEU A 108 4.61 4.52 9.38
C LEU A 108 4.64 5.95 9.91
N GLU A 109 5.68 6.73 9.59
CA GLU A 109 5.82 8.10 10.07
C GLU A 109 4.73 9.02 9.54
N GLU A 110 4.42 8.98 8.23
CA GLU A 110 3.34 9.81 7.68
C GLU A 110 1.98 9.39 8.23
N THR A 111 1.75 8.09 8.45
CA THR A 111 0.51 7.60 9.09
C THR A 111 0.41 8.09 10.53
N ARG A 112 1.49 8.01 11.32
CA ARG A 112 1.52 8.49 12.71
C ARG A 112 1.20 9.98 12.80
N VAL A 113 1.87 10.81 12.00
CA VAL A 113 1.66 12.26 11.95
C VAL A 113 0.23 12.60 11.51
N TRP A 114 -0.32 11.86 10.54
CA TRP A 114 -1.70 12.05 10.11
C TRP A 114 -2.71 11.66 11.19
N LEU A 115 -2.50 10.55 11.91
CA LEU A 115 -3.36 10.09 13.00
C LEU A 115 -3.42 11.08 14.17
N GLU A 116 -2.29 11.71 14.52
CA GLU A 116 -2.24 12.73 15.57
C GLU A 116 -3.18 13.92 15.31
N LYS A 117 -3.53 14.17 14.05
CA LYS A 117 -4.44 15.23 13.61
C LYS A 117 -5.91 14.79 13.50
N GLN A 118 -6.22 13.49 13.56
CA GLN A 118 -7.60 12.99 13.43
C GLN A 118 -8.40 13.13 14.73
N GLU A 119 -9.72 13.01 14.68
CA GLU A 119 -10.54 12.95 15.90
C GLU A 119 -10.27 11.64 16.68
N HIS A 120 -10.49 11.64 18.01
CA HIS A 120 -10.20 10.48 18.87
C HIS A 120 -10.83 9.18 18.35
N PHE A 121 -12.11 9.22 17.99
CA PHE A 121 -12.85 8.07 17.48
C PHE A 121 -12.25 7.52 16.18
N GLN A 122 -11.85 8.39 15.26
CA GLN A 122 -11.20 7.98 14.00
C GLN A 122 -9.83 7.32 14.25
N ARG A 123 -9.09 7.78 15.26
CA ARG A 123 -7.80 7.18 15.63
C ARG A 123 -7.97 5.76 16.17
N GLU A 124 -8.97 5.52 17.01
CA GLU A 124 -9.23 4.22 17.64
C GLU A 124 -9.69 3.16 16.64
N ASP A 125 -10.39 3.57 15.58
CA ASP A 125 -10.90 2.66 14.54
C ASP A 125 -9.91 2.39 13.42
N PHE A 126 -8.88 3.24 13.27
CA PHE A 126 -7.89 3.09 12.21
C PHE A 126 -7.03 1.84 12.39
N ARG A 127 -6.72 1.16 11.28
CA ARG A 127 -5.83 -0.01 11.28
C ARG A 127 -4.71 0.14 10.25
N PHE A 128 -3.49 -0.16 10.69
CA PHE A 128 -2.34 -0.36 9.81
C PHE A 128 -2.02 -1.85 9.78
N LEU A 129 -2.27 -2.52 8.65
CA LEU A 129 -1.96 -3.92 8.44
C LEU A 129 -0.65 -4.04 7.64
N HIS A 130 0.42 -4.47 8.31
CA HIS A 130 1.70 -4.78 7.67
C HIS A 130 1.72 -6.26 7.28
N VAL A 131 1.80 -6.54 5.98
CA VAL A 131 1.92 -7.91 5.47
C VAL A 131 3.39 -8.25 5.34
N SER A 132 3.84 -9.23 6.11
CA SER A 132 5.22 -9.69 6.16
C SER A 132 5.33 -11.13 5.62
N THR A 133 6.44 -11.79 5.93
CA THR A 133 6.76 -13.17 5.53
C THR A 133 7.12 -14.01 6.76
N ASP A 134 6.99 -15.33 6.64
CA ASP A 134 7.47 -16.30 7.64
C ASP A 134 9.00 -16.44 7.64
N GLU A 135 9.68 -16.04 6.56
CA GLU A 135 11.15 -16.03 6.42
C GLU A 135 11.90 -15.13 7.42
N VAL A 136 11.19 -14.46 8.34
CA VAL A 136 11.79 -13.70 9.45
C VAL A 136 12.26 -14.60 10.61
N PHE A 137 11.88 -15.88 10.61
CA PHE A 137 12.20 -16.89 11.64
C PHE A 137 13.17 -17.96 11.13
#